data_AF-A0A316L7J0-F1
#
_entry.id   AF-A0A316L7J0-F1
#
_cell.length_a   1.000
_cell.length_b   1.000
_cell.length_c   1.000
_cell.angle_alpha   90.00
_cell.angle_beta   90.00
_cell.angle_gamma   90.00
#
_symmetry.space_group_name_H-M   'P 1'
#
loop_
_entity.id
_entity.type
_entity.pdbx_description
1 polymer ?
#
loop_
_entity_poly.entity_id
_entity_poly.type
_entity_poly.pdbx_seq_one_letter_code
_entity_poly.pdbx_strand_id
1 'polypeptide(L)' 'MFQIQNEFSGANIPRTVRFTEGLFDRLNCVAQQNGISFNLLVLQCCKFTLDSMEQQGLEKRLG' A
#
# COMPACT_ATOMS: atom_id res chain seq x y z
N MET A 1 -4.69 -3.14 14.86
CA MET A 1 -5.88 -2.46 14.29
C MET A 1 -5.38 -1.59 13.15
N PHE A 2 -5.87 -1.79 11.93
CA PHE A 2 -5.41 -1.06 10.75
C PHE A 2 -5.92 0.38 10.83
N GLN A 3 -5.01 1.36 10.90
CA GLN A 3 -5.38 2.78 10.93
C GLN A 3 -5.40 3.34 9.51
N ILE A 4 -6.56 3.83 9.09
CA ILE A 4 -6.73 4.45 7.77
C ILE A 4 -6.03 5.81 7.78
N GLN A 5 -4.91 5.92 7.06
CA GLN A 5 -4.22 7.18 6.85
C GLN A 5 -4.80 7.90 5.63
N ASN A 6 -5.30 9.13 5.83
CA ASN A 6 -6.00 9.92 4.82
C ASN A 6 -5.06 10.72 3.89
N GLU A 7 -3.74 10.49 3.98
CA GLU A 7 -2.70 11.20 3.23
C GLU A 7 -2.81 10.98 1.70
N PHE A 8 -3.51 9.94 1.29
CA PHE A 8 -3.69 9.58 -0.12
C PHE A 8 -4.98 10.13 -0.75
N SER A 9 -5.73 10.98 -0.04
CA SER A 9 -7.02 11.53 -0.51
C SER A 9 -6.92 12.44 -1.75
N GLY A 10 -5.72 12.63 -2.30
CA GLY A 10 -5.44 13.43 -3.50
C GLY A 10 -4.67 12.71 -4.61
N ALA A 11 -4.54 11.38 -4.59
CA ALA A 11 -3.83 10.64 -5.63
C ALA A 11 -4.54 10.74 -6.99
N ASN A 12 -4.08 11.67 -7.85
CA ASN A 12 -4.73 12.04 -9.11
C ASN A 12 -3.88 11.77 -10.37
N ILE A 13 -2.67 11.24 -10.21
CA ILE A 13 -1.78 10.88 -11.33
C ILE A 13 -2.02 9.40 -11.68
N PRO A 14 -2.64 9.07 -12.83
CA PRO A 14 -2.91 7.69 -13.19
C PRO A 14 -1.62 6.96 -13.58
N ARG A 15 -1.49 5.71 -13.10
CA ARG A 15 -0.44 4.77 -13.46
C ARG A 15 -1.02 3.37 -13.64
N THR A 16 -0.64 2.69 -14.71
CA THR A 16 -1.10 1.33 -15.00
C THR A 16 -0.07 0.32 -14.52
N VAL A 17 -0.50 -0.63 -13.69
CA VAL A 17 0.32 -1.76 -13.21
C VAL A 17 -0.45 -3.06 -13.50
N ARG A 18 0.26 -4.10 -13.92
CA ARG A 18 -0.33 -5.43 -14.19
C ARG A 18 -0.17 -6.32 -12.96
N PHE A 19 -1.26 -6.98 -12.56
CA PHE A 19 -1.29 -7.93 -11.45
C PHE A 19 -1.53 -9.35 -11.98
N THR A 20 -1.06 -10.35 -11.25
CA THR A 20 -1.57 -11.72 -11.41
C THR A 20 -2.97 -11.81 -10.82
N GLU A 21 -3.80 -12.71 -11.36
CA GLU A 21 -5.21 -12.86 -10.96
C GLU A 21 -5.35 -13.10 -9.45
N GLY A 22 -4.63 -14.09 -8.90
CA GLY A 22 -4.71 -14.40 -7.47
C GLY A 22 -4.24 -13.27 -6.54
N LEU A 23 -3.29 -12.42 -7.00
CA LEU A 23 -2.88 -11.26 -6.21
C LEU A 23 -3.94 -10.16 -6.27
N PHE A 24 -4.49 -9.90 -7.45
CA PHE A 24 -5.57 -8.94 -7.64
C PHE A 24 -6.78 -9.29 -6.77
N ASP A 25 -7.25 -10.55 -6.82
CA ASP A 25 -8.42 -11.00 -6.06
C ASP A 25 -8.22 -10.84 -4.56
N ARG A 26 -7.03 -11.21 -4.07
CA ARG A 26 -6.69 -11.08 -2.65
C ARG A 26 -6.71 -9.62 -2.20
N LEU A 27 -6.07 -8.72 -2.95
CA LEU A 27 -6.04 -7.29 -2.63
C LEU A 27 -7.43 -6.66 -2.73
N ASN A 28 -8.20 -7.02 -3.76
CA ASN A 28 -9.56 -6.52 -3.95
C ASN A 28 -10.50 -6.95 -2.82
N CYS A 29 -10.40 -8.20 -2.37
CA CYS A 29 -11.14 -8.70 -1.21
C CYS A 29 -10.80 -7.92 0.06
N VAL A 30 -9.51 -7.67 0.32
CA VAL A 30 -9.08 -6.86 1.48
C VAL A 30 -9.62 -5.43 1.40
N ALA A 31 -9.56 -4.80 0.23
CA ALA A 31 -10.07 -3.44 0.06
C ALA A 31 -11.57 -3.37 0.36
N GLN A 32 -12.35 -4.33 -0.16
CA GLN A 32 -13.80 -4.42 0.08
C GLN A 32 -14.13 -4.66 1.56
N GLN A 33 -13.44 -5.60 2.22
CA GLN A 33 -13.65 -5.90 3.65
C GLN A 33 -13.39 -4.69 4.55
N ASN A 34 -12.49 -3.80 4.17
CA ASN A 34 -12.15 -2.60 4.93
C ASN A 34 -12.88 -1.34 4.44
N GLY A 35 -13.76 -1.45 3.44
CA GLY A 35 -14.53 -0.32 2.91
C GLY A 35 -13.67 0.76 2.24
N ILE A 36 -12.51 0.39 1.69
CA ILE A 36 -11.60 1.32 1.00
C ILE A 36 -11.50 1.02 -0.48
N SER A 37 -11.11 2.02 -1.27
CA SER A 37 -10.85 1.79 -2.70
C SER A 37 -9.60 0.93 -2.89
N PHE A 38 -9.59 0.12 -3.96
CA PHE A 38 -8.42 -0.67 -4.35
C PHE A 38 -7.17 0.21 -4.51
N ASN A 39 -7.32 1.41 -5.11
CA ASN A 39 -6.23 2.37 -5.26
C ASN A 39 -5.67 2.82 -3.90
N LEU A 40 -6.53 3.14 -2.93
CA LEU A 40 -6.10 3.53 -1.59
C LEU A 40 -5.31 2.40 -0.90
N LEU A 41 -5.76 1.15 -1.03
CA LEU A 41 -5.03 -0.01 -0.52
C LEU A 41 -3.64 -0.14 -1.16
N VAL A 42 -3.56 -0.04 -2.49
CA VAL A 42 -2.28 -0.14 -3.23
C VAL A 42 -1.29 0.93 -2.76
N LEU A 43 -1.74 2.18 -2.59
CA LEU A 43 -0.90 3.28 -2.10
C LEU A 43 -0.39 3.03 -0.68
N GLN A 44 -1.25 2.51 0.20
CA GLN A 44 -0.86 2.14 1.57
C GLN A 44 0.16 0.99 1.58
N CYS A 45 -0.03 -0.04 0.74
CA CYS A 45 0.95 -1.12 0.59
C CYS A 45 2.32 -0.61 0.12
N CYS A 46 2.34 0.31 -0.86
CA CYS A 46 3.57 0.93 -1.35
C CYS A 46 4.28 1.71 -0.24
N LYS A 47 3.56 2.60 0.47
CA LYS A 47 4.14 3.40 1.55
C LYS A 47 4.69 2.52 2.67
N PHE A 48 3.90 1.56 3.17
CA PHE A 48 4.33 0.66 4.23
C PHE A 48 5.63 -0.09 3.87
N THR A 49 5.73 -0.55 2.63
CA THR A 49 6.91 -1.26 2.15
C THR A 49 8.13 -0.33 2.09
N LEU A 50 7.97 0.89 1.56
CA LEU A 50 9.05 1.87 1.49
C LEU A 50 9.53 2.30 2.88
N ASP A 51 8.61 2.65 3.78
CA ASP A 51 8.92 3.04 5.16
C ASP A 51 9.69 1.91 5.89
N SER A 52 9.26 0.65 5.69
CA SER A 52 9.93 -0.52 6.28
C SER A 52 11.34 -0.72 5.72
N MET A 53 11.54 -0.51 4.42
CA MET A 53 12.86 -0.62 3.77
C MET A 53 13.81 0.48 4.23
N GLU A 54 13.32 1.71 4.38
CA GLU A 54 14.10 2.83 4.91
C GLU A 54 14.53 2.58 6.36
N GLN A 55 13.61 2.09 7.21
CA GLN A 55 13.91 1.74 8.59
C GLN A 55 14.98 0.64 8.68
N GLN A 56 14.86 -0.44 7.91
CA GLN A 56 15.87 -1.50 7.86
C GLN A 56 17.23 -1.01 7.34
N GLY A 57 17.23 -0.10 6.38
CA GLY A 57 18.45 0.54 5.87
C GLY A 57 19.12 1.44 6.92
N LEU A 58 18.32 2.15 7.72
CA LEU A 58 18.82 2.98 8.82
C LEU A 58 19.42 2.12 9.95
N GLU A 59 18.74 1.04 10.35
CA GLU A 59 19.22 0.09 11.36
C GLU A 59 20.55 -0.55 10.95
N LYS A 60 20.72 -0.93 9.67
CA LYS A 60 21.98 -1.46 9.13
C LYS A 60 23.14 -0.47 9.08
N ARG A 61 22.87 0.84 9.17
CA ARG A 61 23.88 1.91 9.13
C ARG A 61 24.31 2.38 10.52
N LEU A 62 23.54 2.06 11.55
CA LEU A 62 23.78 2.44 12.94
C LEU A 62 24.39 1.32 13.79
N GLY A 63 24.44 0.08 13.26
CA GLY A 63 25.19 -1.05 13.82
C GLY A 63 26.46 -1.33 13.04
#